data_AF-A0A945WKJ0-F1
#
_entry.id   AF-A0A945WKJ0-F1
#
_cell.length_a   1.000
_cell.length_b   1.000
_cell.length_c   1.000
_cell.angle_alpha   90.00
_cell.angle_beta   90.00
_cell.angle_gamma   90.00
#
_symmetry.space_group_name_H-M   'P 1'
#
loop_
_entity.id
_entity.type
_entity.pdbx_description
1 polymer ?
#
loop_
_entity_poly.entity_id
_entity_poly.type
_entity_poly.pdbx_seq_one_letter_code
_entity_poly.pdbx_strand_id
1 'polypeptide(L)'
;MKTSVTLTGGQVLGPDGDLSAIDVYIAEGQIVESPAVASEHIDCARYHVLPGIVDVHGDAFELELHPRPGVDIGFPIAMGSVDRQLAANGITTAFHGLTASWEPGARSLSAARCFMDNLQTLRPRLIADHRVQLRWETFAHDAIHDVAGWLTHNPTPAIAFNDHTTSTLETVKSGDTTKLEQWARKA
;
A
#
# COMPACT_ATOMS: atom_id res chain seq x y z
N MET A 1 2.06 -23.74 6.89
CA MET A 1 3.29 -24.54 7.11
C MET A 1 4.17 -23.70 8.03
N LYS A 2 4.50 -24.17 9.23
CA LYS A 2 5.43 -23.47 10.12
C LYS A 2 6.83 -23.78 9.63
N THR A 3 7.37 -22.92 8.77
CA THR A 3 8.67 -23.13 8.15
C THR A 3 9.68 -22.26 8.89
N SER A 4 10.72 -22.90 9.42
CA SER A 4 11.89 -22.19 9.92
C SER A 4 12.94 -22.14 8.81
N VAL A 5 13.56 -20.99 8.62
CA VAL A 5 14.53 -20.74 7.55
C VAL A 5 15.77 -20.10 8.16
N THR A 6 16.95 -20.57 7.76
CA THR A 6 18.23 -19.96 8.08
C THR A 6 18.86 -19.44 6.79
N LEU A 7 19.08 -18.13 6.72
CA LEU A 7 19.83 -17.50 5.63
C LEU A 7 21.31 -17.48 6.02
N THR A 8 22.18 -18.13 5.24
CA THR A 8 23.61 -18.26 5.60
C THR A 8 24.54 -17.60 4.61
N GLY A 9 25.68 -17.09 5.10
CA GLY A 9 26.80 -16.65 4.26
C GLY A 9 26.62 -15.32 3.51
N GLY A 10 25.44 -14.69 3.58
CA GLY A 10 25.18 -13.39 2.98
C GLY A 10 25.74 -12.21 3.78
N GLN A 11 25.73 -11.02 3.17
CA GLN A 11 25.96 -9.75 3.88
C GLN A 11 24.62 -9.18 4.33
N VAL A 12 24.37 -9.14 5.63
CA VAL A 12 23.11 -8.67 6.21
C VAL A 12 23.21 -7.20 6.56
N LEU A 13 22.21 -6.41 6.14
CA LEU A 13 22.08 -5.01 6.53
C LEU A 13 21.52 -4.92 7.95
N GLY A 14 22.35 -4.46 8.88
CA GLY A 14 21.98 -4.24 10.27
C GLY A 14 21.20 -2.93 10.50
N PRO A 15 20.65 -2.74 11.71
CA PRO A 15 19.90 -1.54 12.06
C PRO A 15 20.75 -0.26 12.03
N ASP A 16 22.07 -0.38 12.21
CA ASP A 16 23.02 0.72 12.17
C ASP A 16 23.38 1.16 10.73
N GLY A 17 22.85 0.46 9.72
CA GLY A 17 23.10 0.73 8.29
C GLY A 17 24.33 0.03 7.71
N ASP A 18 25.06 -0.75 8.52
CA ASP A 18 26.24 -1.49 8.09
C ASP A 18 25.91 -2.90 7.59
N LEU A 19 26.71 -3.38 6.64
CA LEU A 19 26.68 -4.76 6.16
C LEU A 19 27.64 -5.64 6.96
N SER A 20 27.17 -6.80 7.40
CA SER A 20 27.99 -7.77 8.14
C SER A 20 27.71 -9.22 7.72
N ALA A 21 28.74 -10.06 7.80
CA ALA A 21 28.64 -11.50 7.53
C ALA A 21 28.05 -12.22 8.75
N ILE A 22 26.73 -12.26 8.84
CA ILE A 22 26.00 -12.97 9.89
C ILE A 22 24.88 -13.81 9.26
N ASP A 23 24.49 -14.87 9.95
CA ASP A 23 23.34 -15.68 9.55
C ASP A 23 22.04 -15.06 10.10
N VAL A 24 20.93 -15.19 9.36
CA VAL A 24 19.60 -14.74 9.80
C VAL A 24 18.72 -15.95 10.05
N TYR A 25 18.21 -16.07 11.27
CA TYR A 25 17.31 -17.14 11.67
C TYR A 25 15.87 -16.65 11.65
N ILE A 26 15.00 -17.39 10.97
CA ILE A 26 13.59 -17.07 10.83
C ILE A 26 12.79 -18.27 11.35
N ALA A 27 11.84 -18.02 12.25
CA ALA A 27 10.91 -19.03 12.76
C ALA A 27 9.52 -18.41 12.90
N GLU A 28 8.49 -19.11 12.41
CA GLU A 28 7.09 -18.67 12.49
C GLU A 28 6.85 -17.24 11.96
N GLY A 29 7.59 -16.85 10.91
CA GLY A 29 7.49 -15.53 10.29
C GLY A 29 8.19 -14.40 11.05
N GLN A 30 8.99 -14.72 12.07
CA GLN A 30 9.75 -13.76 12.86
C GLN A 30 11.25 -14.03 12.77
N ILE A 31 12.06 -12.98 12.85
CA ILE A 31 13.51 -13.09 13.03
C ILE A 31 13.76 -13.48 14.49
N VAL A 32 14.58 -14.51 14.72
CA VAL A 32 14.90 -15.05 16.05
C VAL A 32 16.41 -15.06 16.30
N GLU A 33 16.83 -15.14 17.56
CA GLU A 33 18.25 -15.06 17.95
C GLU A 33 19.04 -16.33 17.64
N SER A 34 18.37 -17.47 17.47
CA SER A 34 19.01 -18.77 17.27
C SER A 34 18.24 -19.65 16.28
N PRO A 35 18.92 -20.56 15.55
CA PRO A 35 18.27 -21.39 14.56
C PRO A 35 17.32 -22.40 15.22
N ALA A 36 16.19 -22.65 14.56
CA ALA A 36 15.33 -23.77 14.93
C ALA A 36 16.02 -25.11 14.59
N VAL A 37 15.75 -26.15 15.40
CA VAL A 37 16.33 -27.49 15.25
C VAL A 37 16.08 -28.09 13.85
N ALA A 38 14.94 -27.80 13.24
CA ALA A 38 14.60 -28.19 11.88
C ALA A 38 14.37 -26.93 11.04
N SER A 39 15.45 -26.32 10.54
CA SER A 39 15.40 -25.17 9.64
C SER A 39 15.87 -25.55 8.23
N GLU A 40 15.22 -24.97 7.23
CA GLU A 40 15.69 -24.97 5.85
C GLU A 40 16.83 -23.97 5.71
N HIS A 41 17.91 -24.33 5.04
CA HIS A 41 19.04 -23.43 4.82
C HIS A 41 19.00 -22.84 3.41
N ILE A 42 19.09 -21.53 3.30
CA ILE A 42 19.22 -20.80 2.04
C ILE A 42 20.61 -20.18 1.99
N ASP A 43 21.42 -20.61 1.02
CA ASP A 43 22.76 -20.07 0.79
C ASP A 43 22.68 -18.69 0.13
N CYS A 44 23.12 -17.67 0.87
CA CYS A 44 23.15 -16.28 0.46
C CYS A 44 24.58 -15.77 0.17
N ALA A 45 25.58 -16.64 -0.02
CA ALA A 45 27.01 -16.26 -0.12
C ALA A 45 27.36 -15.18 -1.15
N ARG A 46 26.50 -14.96 -2.17
CA ARG A 46 26.70 -13.95 -3.23
C ARG A 46 25.65 -12.83 -3.21
N TYR A 47 24.88 -12.72 -2.12
CA TYR A 47 23.76 -11.81 -2.01
C TYR A 47 23.85 -10.95 -0.77
N HIS A 48 23.24 -9.76 -0.85
CA HIS A 48 22.89 -8.98 0.32
C HIS A 48 21.54 -9.44 0.85
N VAL A 49 21.43 -9.58 2.17
CA VAL A 49 20.18 -9.87 2.86
C VAL A 49 19.71 -8.56 3.48
N LEU A 50 18.64 -8.00 2.92
CA LEU A 50 18.12 -6.69 3.28
C LEU A 50 16.71 -6.83 3.87
N PRO A 51 16.27 -5.88 4.73
CA PRO A 51 14.86 -5.76 5.07
C PRO A 51 14.02 -5.59 3.81
N GLY A 52 12.82 -6.16 3.82
CA GLY A 52 11.86 -5.94 2.74
C GLY A 52 11.48 -4.46 2.63
N ILE A 53 11.27 -4.01 1.39
CA ILE A 53 11.02 -2.59 1.12
C ILE A 53 9.62 -2.22 1.62
N VAL A 54 9.52 -1.05 2.26
CA VAL A 54 8.26 -0.40 2.63
C VAL A 54 7.98 0.71 1.64
N ASP A 55 7.04 0.49 0.73
CA ASP A 55 6.51 1.52 -0.15
C ASP A 55 5.45 2.32 0.62
N VAL A 56 5.82 3.56 0.99
CA VAL A 56 4.99 4.44 1.81
C VAL A 56 3.88 5.15 1.02
N HIS A 57 3.89 5.06 -0.31
CA HIS A 57 2.88 5.68 -1.16
C HIS A 57 2.89 5.10 -2.57
N GLY A 58 1.83 4.34 -2.91
CA GLY A 58 1.62 3.81 -4.25
C GLY A 58 0.20 4.05 -4.76
N ASP A 59 0.09 4.55 -5.98
CA ASP A 59 -1.12 4.71 -6.78
C ASP A 59 -1.14 3.75 -8.00
N ALA A 60 -0.09 2.94 -8.17
CA ALA A 60 0.02 1.97 -9.26
C ALA A 60 -1.12 0.92 -9.29
N PHE A 61 -1.75 0.63 -8.13
CA PHE A 61 -2.90 -0.27 -8.08
C PHE A 61 -4.10 0.24 -8.90
N GLU A 62 -4.22 1.56 -9.08
CA GLU A 62 -5.30 2.17 -9.86
C GLU A 62 -5.24 1.72 -11.32
N LEU A 63 -4.04 1.51 -11.87
CA LEU A 63 -3.84 1.05 -13.25
C LEU A 63 -4.25 -0.42 -13.44
N GLU A 64 -4.16 -1.23 -12.38
CA GLU A 64 -4.61 -2.62 -12.45
C GLU A 64 -6.13 -2.73 -12.27
N LEU A 65 -6.73 -1.88 -11.44
CA LEU A 65 -8.19 -1.81 -11.28
C LEU A 65 -8.89 -1.21 -12.50
N HIS A 66 -8.29 -0.17 -13.08
CA HIS A 66 -8.87 0.63 -14.16
C HIS A 66 -7.83 0.83 -15.29
N PRO A 67 -7.44 -0.24 -16.02
CA PRO A 67 -6.35 -0.19 -16.99
C PRO A 67 -6.60 0.78 -18.15
N ARG A 68 -7.87 1.14 -18.39
CA ARG A 68 -8.26 2.17 -19.34
C ARG A 68 -9.65 2.72 -18.99
N PRO A 69 -10.04 3.89 -19.52
CA PRO A 69 -11.36 4.47 -19.25
C PRO A 69 -12.51 3.51 -19.58
N GLY A 70 -13.44 3.35 -18.63
CA GLY A 70 -14.65 2.55 -18.78
C GLY A 70 -14.46 1.03 -18.68
N VAL A 71 -13.28 0.57 -18.23
CA VAL A 71 -13.01 -0.85 -17.98
C VAL A 71 -12.59 -1.07 -16.55
N ASP A 72 -13.35 -1.90 -15.83
CA ASP A 72 -13.07 -2.31 -14.46
C ASP A 72 -12.59 -3.75 -14.44
N ILE A 73 -11.46 -4.00 -13.79
CA ILE A 73 -10.99 -5.34 -13.48
C ILE A 73 -11.49 -5.72 -12.08
N GLY A 74 -11.93 -6.96 -11.93
CA GLY A 74 -12.39 -7.48 -10.64
C GLY A 74 -11.30 -7.31 -9.57
N PHE A 75 -11.67 -6.69 -8.44
CA PHE A 75 -10.73 -6.31 -7.37
C PHE A 75 -9.77 -7.44 -6.94
N PRO A 76 -10.21 -8.70 -6.72
CA PRO A 76 -9.30 -9.78 -6.33
C PRO A 76 -8.27 -10.13 -7.40
N ILE A 77 -8.61 -9.98 -8.69
CA ILE A 77 -7.72 -10.26 -9.81
C ILE A 77 -6.66 -9.16 -9.92
N ALA A 78 -7.11 -7.90 -9.93
CA ALA A 78 -6.23 -6.73 -10.00
C ALA A 78 -5.25 -6.71 -8.81
N MET A 79 -5.74 -6.81 -7.58
CA MET A 79 -4.87 -6.79 -6.40
C MET A 79 -3.96 -8.01 -6.30
N GLY A 80 -4.36 -9.17 -6.84
CA GLY A 80 -3.47 -10.33 -6.96
C GLY A 80 -2.37 -10.17 -8.02
N SER A 81 -2.57 -9.29 -9.01
CA SER A 81 -1.50 -8.85 -9.94
C SER A 81 -0.55 -7.90 -9.21
N VAL A 82 -1.09 -6.86 -8.57
CA VAL A 82 -0.33 -5.88 -7.76
C VAL A 82 0.56 -6.58 -6.74
N ASP A 83 0.01 -7.49 -5.94
CA ASP A 83 0.72 -8.23 -4.90
C ASP A 83 1.96 -8.99 -5.43
N ARG A 84 1.82 -9.67 -6.58
CA ARG A 84 2.94 -10.36 -7.22
C ARG A 84 4.00 -9.39 -7.73
N GLN A 85 3.59 -8.25 -8.28
CA GLN A 85 4.52 -7.23 -8.75
C GLN A 85 5.30 -6.63 -7.58
N LEU A 86 4.64 -6.32 -6.46
CA LEU A 86 5.30 -5.84 -5.24
C LEU A 86 6.32 -6.85 -4.72
N ALA A 87 5.90 -8.10 -4.52
CA ALA A 87 6.78 -9.16 -4.02
C ALA A 87 7.99 -9.41 -4.95
N ALA A 88 7.79 -9.40 -6.26
CA ALA A 88 8.85 -9.59 -7.24
C ALA A 88 9.88 -8.45 -7.25
N ASN A 89 9.49 -7.24 -6.82
CA ASN A 89 10.37 -6.08 -6.69
C ASN A 89 10.92 -5.90 -5.26
N GLY A 90 10.73 -6.89 -4.37
CA GLY A 90 11.22 -6.84 -2.99
C GLY A 90 10.42 -5.94 -2.06
N ILE A 91 9.25 -5.46 -2.48
CA ILE A 91 8.33 -4.67 -1.66
C ILE A 91 7.47 -5.62 -0.85
N THR A 92 7.69 -5.65 0.46
CA THR A 92 6.96 -6.51 1.40
C THR A 92 5.85 -5.78 2.14
N THR A 93 5.83 -4.44 2.08
CA THR A 93 4.75 -3.62 2.65
C THR A 93 4.47 -2.45 1.71
N ALA A 94 3.20 -2.27 1.33
CA ALA A 94 2.80 -1.21 0.41
C ALA A 94 1.60 -0.44 0.94
N PHE A 95 1.68 0.89 0.92
CA PHE A 95 0.59 1.79 1.27
C PHE A 95 -0.11 2.28 0.00
N HIS A 96 -1.34 1.83 -0.21
CA HIS A 96 -2.17 2.26 -1.33
C HIS A 96 -2.76 3.63 -1.06
N GLY A 97 -2.50 4.60 -1.95
CA GLY A 97 -3.00 5.97 -1.87
C GLY A 97 -4.50 6.03 -2.18
N LEU A 98 -5.35 5.87 -1.17
CA LEU A 98 -6.80 5.85 -1.35
C LEU A 98 -7.41 7.22 -1.13
N THR A 99 -8.03 7.81 -2.15
CA THR A 99 -8.74 9.08 -2.00
C THR A 99 -10.13 8.89 -1.39
N ALA A 100 -10.46 9.71 -0.39
CA ALA A 100 -11.80 9.90 0.12
C ALA A 100 -12.21 11.36 -0.11
N SER A 101 -12.99 11.61 -1.16
CA SER A 101 -13.32 12.95 -1.66
C SER A 101 -14.82 13.09 -1.98
N TRP A 102 -15.26 14.35 -2.15
CA TRP A 102 -16.52 14.72 -2.80
C TRP A 102 -16.46 14.52 -4.33
N GLU A 103 -15.28 14.29 -4.90
CA GLU A 103 -15.13 14.01 -6.33
C GLU A 103 -15.85 12.71 -6.73
N PRO A 104 -16.49 12.65 -7.91
CA PRO A 104 -17.15 11.45 -8.42
C PRO A 104 -16.14 10.39 -8.93
N GLY A 105 -16.65 9.22 -9.29
CA GLY A 105 -15.88 8.15 -9.93
C GLY A 105 -14.89 7.47 -8.97
N ALA A 106 -13.68 7.14 -9.46
CA ALA A 106 -12.68 6.38 -8.72
C ALA A 106 -12.18 7.07 -7.44
N ARG A 107 -12.38 8.38 -7.31
CA ARG A 107 -11.97 9.19 -6.14
C ARG A 107 -13.12 9.44 -5.15
N SER A 108 -14.30 8.91 -5.44
CA SER A 108 -15.49 9.11 -4.60
C SER A 108 -15.44 8.36 -3.29
N LEU A 109 -16.19 8.84 -2.31
CA LEU A 109 -16.38 8.17 -1.03
C LEU A 109 -16.96 6.74 -1.19
N SER A 110 -17.83 6.51 -2.17
CA SER A 110 -18.36 5.15 -2.44
C SER A 110 -17.29 4.22 -3.00
N ALA A 111 -16.41 4.71 -3.89
CA ALA A 111 -15.25 3.94 -4.36
C ALA A 111 -14.29 3.63 -3.20
N ALA A 112 -14.05 4.59 -2.31
CA ALA A 112 -13.22 4.38 -1.12
C ALA A 112 -13.78 3.30 -0.18
N ARG A 113 -15.09 3.32 0.11
CA ARG A 113 -15.77 2.26 0.88
C ARG A 113 -15.59 0.89 0.25
N CYS A 114 -15.88 0.79 -1.05
CA CYS A 114 -15.72 -0.46 -1.79
C CYS A 114 -14.28 -1.00 -1.72
N PHE A 115 -13.29 -0.12 -1.90
CA PHE A 115 -11.88 -0.48 -1.78
C PHE A 115 -11.54 -1.02 -0.39
N MET A 116 -11.96 -0.32 0.67
CA MET A 116 -11.66 -0.69 2.06
C MET A 116 -12.25 -2.07 2.41
N ASP A 117 -13.51 -2.31 2.06
CA ASP A 117 -14.21 -3.58 2.34
C ASP A 117 -13.56 -4.76 1.60
N ASN A 118 -13.25 -4.56 0.32
CA ASN A 118 -12.61 -5.60 -0.49
C ASN A 118 -11.18 -5.88 -0.03
N LEU A 119 -10.40 -4.84 0.29
CA LEU A 119 -9.02 -5.02 0.77
C LEU A 119 -9.00 -5.77 2.10
N GLN A 120 -9.89 -5.43 3.04
CA GLN A 120 -9.98 -6.13 4.32
C GLN A 120 -10.24 -7.63 4.14
N THR A 121 -11.11 -7.98 3.19
CA THR A 121 -11.44 -9.38 2.86
C THR A 121 -10.27 -10.10 2.20
N LEU A 122 -9.53 -9.41 1.32
CA LEU A 122 -8.49 -10.02 0.49
C LEU A 122 -7.14 -10.13 1.20
N ARG A 123 -6.82 -9.19 2.11
CA ARG A 123 -5.51 -9.05 2.76
C ARG A 123 -4.92 -10.35 3.30
N PRO A 124 -5.66 -11.25 3.98
CA PRO A 124 -5.09 -12.51 4.49
C PRO A 124 -4.58 -13.48 3.43
N ARG A 125 -4.87 -13.23 2.15
CA ARG A 125 -4.50 -14.08 1.00
C ARG A 125 -3.36 -13.51 0.16
N LEU A 126 -2.89 -12.31 0.48
CA LEU A 126 -1.82 -11.61 -0.26
C LEU A 126 -0.46 -11.93 0.36
N ILE A 127 0.60 -11.83 -0.44
CA ILE A 127 1.98 -12.10 -0.04
C ILE A 127 2.55 -10.89 0.72
N ALA A 128 2.41 -9.69 0.17
CA ALA A 128 2.84 -8.45 0.80
C ALA A 128 1.83 -7.97 1.85
N ASP A 129 2.28 -7.10 2.76
CA ASP A 129 1.40 -6.38 3.67
C ASP A 129 0.81 -5.15 2.97
N HIS A 130 -0.47 -5.26 2.57
CA HIS A 130 -1.20 -4.17 1.91
C HIS A 130 -1.89 -3.25 2.93
N ARG A 131 -1.35 -2.05 3.06
CA ARG A 131 -1.85 -0.97 3.93
C ARG A 131 -2.48 0.15 3.11
N VAL A 132 -3.12 1.10 3.78
CA VAL A 132 -3.79 2.22 3.15
C VAL A 132 -3.21 3.52 3.65
N GLN A 133 -2.87 4.40 2.73
CA GLN A 133 -2.69 5.82 3.00
C GLN A 133 -3.95 6.55 2.55
N LEU A 134 -4.77 6.93 3.52
CA LEU A 134 -6.04 7.58 3.32
C LEU A 134 -5.81 9.07 3.01
N ARG A 135 -6.12 9.46 1.77
CA ARG A 135 -6.04 10.83 1.26
C ARG A 135 -7.41 11.48 1.41
N TRP A 136 -7.69 12.00 2.60
CA TRP A 136 -8.97 12.61 2.91
C TRP A 136 -8.98 14.08 2.49
N GLU A 137 -9.93 14.45 1.66
CA GLU A 137 -10.13 15.85 1.30
C GLU A 137 -10.88 16.60 2.39
N THR A 138 -10.32 17.71 2.86
CA THR A 138 -10.79 18.43 4.06
C THR A 138 -12.22 18.93 3.96
N PHE A 139 -12.68 19.28 2.76
CA PHE A 139 -14.07 19.70 2.50
C PHE A 139 -15.04 18.52 2.24
N ALA A 140 -14.57 17.27 2.27
CA ALA A 140 -15.41 16.07 2.13
C ALA A 140 -16.00 15.72 3.50
N HIS A 141 -16.87 16.59 4.02
CA HIS A 141 -17.42 16.43 5.36
C HIS A 141 -18.25 15.15 5.52
N ASP A 142 -18.90 14.69 4.44
CA ASP A 142 -19.65 13.43 4.43
C ASP A 142 -18.76 12.20 4.69
N ALA A 143 -17.44 12.31 4.48
CA ALA A 143 -16.49 11.24 4.72
C ALA A 143 -16.01 11.15 6.18
N ILE A 144 -16.32 12.12 7.05
CA ILE A 144 -15.78 12.18 8.42
C ILE A 144 -16.04 10.89 9.20
N HIS A 145 -17.27 10.37 9.13
CA HIS A 145 -17.64 9.16 9.85
C HIS A 145 -16.93 7.91 9.30
N ASP A 146 -16.80 7.79 7.98
CA ASP A 146 -16.03 6.70 7.36
C ASP A 146 -14.56 6.77 7.73
N VAL A 147 -13.94 7.94 7.61
CA VAL A 147 -12.54 8.18 7.97
C VAL A 147 -12.29 7.80 9.43
N ALA A 148 -13.12 8.29 10.35
CA ALA A 148 -13.02 7.94 11.77
C ALA A 148 -13.17 6.44 12.01
N GLY A 149 -14.11 5.78 11.32
CA GLY A 149 -14.29 4.33 11.40
C GLY A 149 -13.07 3.56 10.88
N TRP A 150 -12.56 3.92 9.70
CA TRP A 150 -11.41 3.29 9.09
C TRP A 150 -10.12 3.45 9.90
N LEU A 151 -9.95 4.55 10.63
CA LEU A 151 -8.83 4.73 11.55
C LEU A 151 -8.84 3.74 12.73
N THR A 152 -9.93 3.01 12.95
CA THR A 152 -10.00 1.92 13.94
C THR A 152 -9.64 0.55 13.37
N HIS A 153 -9.43 0.44 12.05
CA HIS A 153 -9.08 -0.83 11.41
C HIS A 153 -7.68 -1.32 11.82
N ASN A 154 -7.45 -2.63 11.63
CA ASN A 154 -6.14 -3.25 11.76
C ASN A 154 -5.75 -3.92 10.43
N PRO A 155 -4.61 -3.54 9.80
CA PRO A 155 -3.73 -2.44 10.17
C PRO A 155 -4.43 -1.07 10.05
N THR A 156 -4.05 -0.15 10.95
CA THR A 156 -4.56 1.23 10.94
C THR A 156 -4.04 1.98 9.72
N PRO A 157 -4.91 2.66 8.94
CA PRO A 157 -4.47 3.50 7.83
C PRO A 157 -3.61 4.68 8.30
N ALA A 158 -2.64 5.06 7.48
CA ALA A 158 -2.03 6.39 7.58
C ALA A 158 -3.01 7.42 6.99
N ILE A 159 -3.03 8.64 7.52
CA ILE A 159 -3.92 9.71 7.02
C ILE A 159 -3.11 10.88 6.46
N ALA A 160 -3.53 11.36 5.30
CA ALA A 160 -3.06 12.58 4.67
C ALA A 160 -4.27 13.49 4.42
N PHE A 161 -4.17 14.74 4.89
CA PHE A 161 -5.17 15.77 4.65
C PHE A 161 -4.88 16.47 3.33
N ASN A 162 -5.85 16.45 2.45
CA ASN A 162 -5.78 17.09 1.15
C ASN A 162 -6.68 18.32 1.13
N ASP A 163 -6.21 19.39 0.47
CA ASP A 163 -7.01 20.56 0.18
C ASP A 163 -6.86 20.95 -1.29
N HIS A 164 -7.59 20.24 -2.14
CA HIS A 164 -7.66 20.60 -3.55
C HIS A 164 -8.63 21.75 -3.81
N THR A 165 -9.55 22.06 -2.89
CA THR A 165 -10.53 23.14 -3.06
C THR A 165 -9.87 24.50 -3.01
N THR A 166 -9.13 24.81 -1.94
CA THR A 166 -8.49 26.12 -1.74
C THR A 166 -7.50 26.41 -2.87
N SER A 167 -6.64 25.46 -3.20
CA SER A 167 -5.68 25.58 -4.30
C SER A 167 -6.37 25.79 -5.66
N THR A 168 -7.50 25.13 -5.91
CA THR A 168 -8.27 25.32 -7.15
C THR A 168 -8.95 26.69 -7.19
N LEU A 169 -9.51 27.16 -6.07
CA LEU A 169 -10.09 28.50 -6.00
C LEU A 169 -9.06 29.61 -6.24
N GLU A 170 -7.83 29.45 -5.77
CA GLU A 170 -6.72 30.36 -6.06
C GLU A 170 -6.35 30.37 -7.54
N THR A 171 -6.29 29.19 -8.16
CA THR A 171 -6.03 29.02 -9.60
C THR A 171 -7.13 29.68 -10.45
N VAL A 172 -8.39 29.57 -10.02
CA VAL A 172 -9.52 30.18 -10.71
C VAL A 172 -9.49 31.70 -10.60
N LYS A 173 -9.06 32.24 -9.44
CA LYS A 173 -8.85 33.68 -9.26
C LYS A 173 -7.73 34.22 -10.14
N SER A 174 -6.74 33.42 -10.53
CA SER A 174 -5.71 33.82 -11.50
C SER A 174 -6.18 33.72 -12.96
N GLY A 175 -7.42 33.27 -13.20
CA GLY A 175 -8.05 33.20 -14.52
C GLY A 175 -8.02 31.81 -15.17
N ASP A 176 -7.45 30.79 -14.53
CA ASP A 176 -7.42 29.42 -15.04
C ASP A 176 -8.55 28.57 -14.44
N THR A 177 -9.56 28.25 -15.27
CA THR A 177 -10.73 27.45 -14.90
C THR A 177 -10.59 25.97 -15.25
N THR A 178 -9.45 25.53 -15.82
CA THR A 178 -9.28 24.20 -16.42
C THR A 178 -9.64 23.08 -15.44
N LYS A 179 -9.19 23.19 -14.19
CA LYS A 179 -9.40 22.15 -13.16
C LYS A 179 -10.86 22.07 -12.71
N LEU A 180 -11.55 23.22 -12.59
CA LEU A 180 -12.99 23.27 -12.32
C LEU A 180 -13.80 22.60 -13.43
N GLU A 181 -13.44 22.87 -14.70
CA GLU A 181 -14.10 22.25 -15.85
C GLU A 181 -13.89 20.74 -15.89
N GLN A 182 -12.70 20.27 -15.54
CA GLN A 182 -12.41 18.83 -15.44
C GLN A 182 -13.29 18.15 -14.38
N TRP A 183 -13.50 18.78 -13.22
CA TRP A 183 -14.41 18.27 -12.20
C TRP A 183 -15.85 18.25 -12.68
N ALA A 184 -16.33 19.33 -13.30
CA ALA A 184 -17.69 19.42 -13.81
C ALA A 184 -18.00 18.33 -14.86
N ARG A 185 -17.02 17.92 -15.67
CA ARG A 185 -17.20 16.85 -16.68
C ARG A 185 -17.30 15.44 -16.08
N LYS A 186 -16.83 15.25 -14.85
CA LYS A 186 -16.85 13.94 -14.17
C LYS A 186 -18.08 13.76 -13.27
N ALA A 187 -18.80 14.84 -12.97
CA ALA A 187 -19.98 14.89 -12.10
C ALA A 187 -21.26 14.41 -12.78
#